data_AF-A0AAD4VS59-F1
#
_entry.id   AF-A0AAD4VS59-F1
#
_cell.length_a   1.000
_cell.length_b   1.000
_cell.length_c   1.000
_cell.angle_alpha   90.00
_cell.angle_beta   90.00
_cell.angle_gamma   90.00
#
_symmetry.space_group_name_H-M   'P 1'
#
loop_
_entity.id
_entity.type
_entity.pdbx_description
1 polymer ?
#
loop_
_entity_poly.entity_id
_entity_poly.type
_entity_poly.pdbx_seq_one_letter_code
_entity_poly.pdbx_strand_id
1 'polypeptide(L)'
;MRHLHDVLKQAKMCSMVGFIDPATVSANSGTVAERSRLVAARLQKTDGEQIFMMPYNPGRHWILLIVRAKKETVYFLDPLPGHRVVDEEAKNIVNSAIKIYNSHIGRAGRKAVIWKTLSGTPKQPSSVECGYYVMRFMRDIIMDPSLAFENTYAKGNQEASYPQEAIDEVRNEWAETVFQFIK
;
A
#
# COMPACT_ATOMS: atom_id res chain seq x y z
N MET A 1 -4.14 10.08 -3.84
CA MET A 1 -3.28 10.09 -2.64
C MET A 1 -3.16 11.45 -1.94
N ARG A 2 -3.30 12.59 -2.64
CA ARG A 2 -3.20 13.92 -1.99
C ARG A 2 -4.18 14.12 -0.83
N HIS A 3 -5.45 13.77 -1.02
CA HIS A 3 -6.47 13.84 0.04
C HIS A 3 -6.04 13.12 1.33
N LEU A 4 -5.68 11.82 1.24
CA LEU A 4 -5.21 11.03 2.39
C LEU A 4 -3.92 11.59 3.01
N HIS A 5 -3.05 12.20 2.22
CA HIS A 5 -1.87 12.89 2.75
C HIS A 5 -2.24 14.15 3.54
N ASP A 6 -3.25 14.88 3.12
CA ASP A 6 -3.73 16.05 3.86
C ASP A 6 -4.47 15.63 5.15
N VAL A 7 -5.17 14.50 5.15
CA VAL A 7 -5.70 13.86 6.39
C VAL A 7 -4.54 13.55 7.36
N LEU A 8 -3.46 12.93 6.88
CA LEU A 8 -2.28 12.66 7.73
C LEU A 8 -1.64 13.93 8.27
N LYS A 9 -1.60 15.03 7.49
CA LYS A 9 -1.09 16.32 7.97
C LYS A 9 -1.94 16.87 9.11
N GLN A 10 -3.26 16.85 8.94
CA GLN A 10 -4.20 17.31 9.96
C GLN A 10 -4.07 16.47 11.24
N ALA A 11 -3.90 15.16 11.10
CA ALA A 11 -3.68 14.24 12.21
C ALA A 11 -2.25 14.24 12.78
N LYS A 12 -1.32 15.02 12.20
CA LYS A 12 0.12 15.04 12.56
C LYS A 12 0.81 13.66 12.44
N MET A 13 0.35 12.85 11.49
CA MET A 13 0.83 11.47 11.24
C MET A 13 1.73 11.33 10.01
N CYS A 14 2.21 12.44 9.42
CA CYS A 14 3.07 12.38 8.22
C CYS A 14 4.40 11.64 8.41
N SER A 15 4.90 11.52 9.65
CA SER A 15 6.06 10.70 9.99
C SER A 15 5.74 9.22 10.14
N MET A 16 4.46 8.85 10.28
CA MET A 16 4.02 7.47 10.53
C MET A 16 3.62 6.72 9.27
N VAL A 17 3.05 7.42 8.28
CA VAL A 17 2.52 6.81 7.05
C VAL A 17 3.00 7.56 5.81
N GLY A 18 3.63 6.85 4.89
CA GLY A 18 4.18 7.37 3.65
C GLY A 18 3.50 6.72 2.45
N PHE A 19 3.55 7.38 1.30
CA PHE A 19 3.01 6.86 0.05
C PHE A 19 4.10 6.67 -1.00
N ILE A 20 3.94 5.64 -1.82
CA ILE A 20 4.69 5.39 -3.04
C ILE A 20 3.73 5.54 -4.23
N ASP A 21 4.16 6.28 -5.25
CA ASP A 21 3.31 6.61 -6.40
C ASP A 21 3.09 5.40 -7.32
N PRO A 22 1.85 4.91 -7.50
CA PRO A 22 1.57 3.79 -8.39
C PRO A 22 2.02 4.03 -9.83
N ALA A 23 2.05 5.28 -10.32
CA ALA A 23 2.52 5.62 -11.66
C ALA A 23 4.03 5.38 -11.85
N THR A 24 4.76 5.16 -10.76
CA THR A 24 6.21 4.90 -10.77
C THR A 24 6.58 3.45 -10.52
N VAL A 25 5.62 2.61 -10.13
CA VAL A 25 5.91 1.21 -9.71
C VAL A 25 5.05 0.17 -10.42
N SER A 26 3.90 0.56 -10.95
CA SER A 26 2.98 -0.37 -11.62
C SER A 26 3.54 -0.88 -12.94
N ALA A 27 2.84 -1.83 -13.56
CA ALA A 27 3.19 -2.34 -14.87
C ALA A 27 3.41 -1.19 -15.88
N ASN A 28 4.34 -1.39 -16.82
CA ASN A 28 4.75 -0.41 -17.83
C ASN A 28 5.47 0.84 -17.29
N SER A 29 5.77 0.95 -16.00
CA SER A 29 6.45 2.11 -15.40
C SER A 29 7.99 1.99 -15.42
N GLY A 30 8.55 1.47 -16.53
CA GLY A 30 9.99 1.23 -16.69
C GLY A 30 10.48 -0.13 -16.17
N THR A 31 11.80 -0.31 -16.16
CA THR A 31 12.44 -1.57 -15.77
C THR A 31 12.27 -1.83 -14.27
N VAL A 32 12.39 -3.10 -13.84
CA VAL A 32 12.40 -3.47 -12.41
C VAL A 32 13.46 -2.68 -11.65
N ALA A 33 14.65 -2.47 -12.22
CA ALA A 33 15.73 -1.75 -11.57
C ALA A 33 15.40 -0.27 -11.33
N GLU A 34 14.81 0.41 -12.32
CA GLU A 34 14.39 1.82 -12.19
C GLU A 34 13.30 1.97 -11.11
N ARG A 35 12.26 1.13 -11.19
CA ARG A 35 11.17 1.11 -10.20
C ARG A 35 11.70 0.84 -8.79
N SER A 36 12.62 -0.11 -8.65
CA SER A 36 13.27 -0.43 -7.37
C SER A 36 14.01 0.77 -6.77
N ARG A 37 14.72 1.56 -7.60
CA ARG A 37 15.42 2.77 -7.16
C ARG A 37 14.45 3.86 -6.72
N LEU A 38 13.32 4.03 -7.42
CA LEU A 38 12.29 5.00 -7.04
C LEU A 38 11.64 4.64 -5.70
N VAL A 39 11.32 3.36 -5.50
CA VAL A 39 10.85 2.86 -4.20
C VAL A 39 11.90 3.10 -3.13
N ALA A 40 13.16 2.70 -3.35
CA ALA A 40 14.24 2.89 -2.39
C ALA A 40 14.45 4.37 -2.02
N ALA A 41 14.47 5.26 -3.01
CA ALA A 41 14.59 6.69 -2.79
C ALA A 41 13.43 7.24 -1.95
N ARG A 42 12.23 6.66 -2.06
CA ARG A 42 11.11 7.03 -1.20
C ARG A 42 11.29 6.51 0.23
N LEU A 43 11.74 5.27 0.41
CA LEU A 43 12.00 4.64 1.71
C LEU A 43 13.10 5.37 2.51
N GLN A 44 14.06 5.98 1.83
CA GLN A 44 15.20 6.70 2.44
C GLN A 44 14.84 8.09 3.00
N LYS A 45 13.64 8.62 2.73
CA LYS A 45 13.26 9.99 3.14
C LYS A 45 12.79 10.11 4.60
N THR A 46 12.98 9.07 5.42
CA THR A 46 12.35 8.95 6.74
C THR A 46 13.31 8.25 7.71
N ASP A 47 13.00 8.25 9.01
CA ASP A 47 13.80 7.58 10.05
C ASP A 47 13.69 6.04 10.05
N GLY A 48 12.89 5.49 9.14
CA GLY A 48 12.73 4.06 8.91
C GLY A 48 11.62 3.38 9.72
N GLU A 49 10.92 4.05 10.65
CA GLU A 49 9.81 3.45 11.41
C GLU A 49 8.45 3.55 10.69
N GLN A 50 8.37 4.44 9.70
CA GLN A 50 7.20 4.68 8.87
C GLN A 50 6.74 3.44 8.09
N ILE A 51 5.43 3.27 7.95
CA ILE A 51 4.86 2.38 6.93
C ILE A 51 4.77 3.09 5.60
N PHE A 52 5.02 2.40 4.50
CA PHE A 52 4.80 2.94 3.17
C PHE A 52 3.69 2.18 2.46
N MET A 53 2.59 2.87 2.18
CA MET A 53 1.51 2.38 1.35
C MET A 53 1.90 2.50 -0.13
N MET A 54 1.86 1.38 -0.82
CA MET A 54 2.21 1.25 -2.24
C MET A 54 1.06 0.56 -2.96
N PRO A 55 0.07 1.33 -3.44
CA PRO A 55 -0.87 0.84 -4.44
C PRO A 55 -0.08 0.35 -5.65
N TYR A 56 -0.42 -0.84 -6.15
CA TYR A 56 0.28 -1.44 -7.27
C TYR A 56 -0.71 -2.09 -8.22
N ASN A 57 -0.47 -1.90 -9.51
CA ASN A 57 -1.27 -2.49 -10.56
C ASN A 57 -0.36 -3.24 -11.55
N PRO A 58 -0.33 -4.60 -11.53
CA PRO A 58 0.38 -5.38 -12.54
C PRO A 58 -0.32 -5.37 -13.92
N GLY A 59 -1.45 -4.67 -14.07
CA GLY A 59 -2.12 -4.43 -15.34
C GLY A 59 -3.59 -4.01 -15.18
N ARG A 60 -4.46 -4.98 -14.84
CA ARG A 60 -5.92 -4.78 -14.76
C ARG A 60 -6.49 -4.87 -13.35
N HIS A 61 -5.64 -4.94 -12.33
CA HIS A 61 -6.06 -5.27 -10.98
C HIS A 61 -5.28 -4.45 -9.95
N TRP A 62 -5.97 -3.72 -9.09
CA TRP A 62 -5.33 -2.94 -8.03
C TRP A 62 -5.18 -3.77 -6.76
N ILE A 63 -3.97 -3.77 -6.22
CA ILE A 63 -3.64 -4.33 -4.90
C ILE A 63 -2.98 -3.26 -4.03
N LEU A 64 -2.89 -3.52 -2.72
CA LEU A 64 -2.11 -2.70 -1.81
C LEU A 64 -0.95 -3.51 -1.23
N LEU A 65 0.25 -2.95 -1.36
CA LEU A 65 1.42 -3.38 -0.61
C LEU A 65 1.72 -2.38 0.50
N ILE A 66 2.04 -2.86 1.70
CA ILE A 66 2.50 -2.02 2.81
C ILE A 66 3.92 -2.44 3.16
N VAL A 67 4.87 -1.52 3.01
CA VAL A 67 6.30 -1.78 3.21
C VAL A 67 6.75 -1.21 4.55
N ARG A 68 7.29 -2.07 5.43
CA ARG A 68 8.04 -1.69 6.65
C ARG A 68 9.53 -1.93 6.40
N ALA A 69 10.21 -0.98 5.77
CA ALA A 69 11.57 -1.15 5.27
C ALA A 69 12.58 -1.58 6.36
N LYS A 70 12.57 -0.91 7.51
CA LYS A 70 13.46 -1.24 8.63
C LYS A 70 13.14 -2.60 9.27
N LYS A 71 11.88 -3.05 9.26
CA LYS A 71 11.51 -4.40 9.72
C LYS A 71 11.71 -5.47 8.65
N GLU A 72 12.04 -5.06 7.41
CA GLU A 72 12.17 -5.95 6.24
C GLU A 72 10.90 -6.79 6.02
N THR A 73 9.73 -6.22 6.31
CA THR A 73 8.43 -6.89 6.19
C THR A 73 7.56 -6.15 5.18
N VAL A 74 6.89 -6.91 4.32
CA VAL A 74 5.92 -6.41 3.34
C VAL A 74 4.59 -7.12 3.56
N TYR A 75 3.51 -6.36 3.61
CA TYR A 75 2.16 -6.87 3.75
C TYR A 75 1.42 -6.75 2.42
N PHE A 76 0.66 -7.77 2.09
CA PHE A 76 -0.10 -7.88 0.85
C PHE A 76 -1.59 -7.95 1.15
N LEU A 77 -2.35 -7.01 0.58
CA LEU A 77 -3.79 -6.93 0.63
C LEU A 77 -4.32 -6.99 -0.81
N ASP A 78 -5.21 -7.95 -1.06
CA ASP A 78 -5.84 -8.17 -2.37
C ASP A 78 -7.36 -8.19 -2.17
N PRO A 79 -8.11 -7.31 -2.84
CA PRO A 79 -9.57 -7.33 -2.74
C PRO A 79 -10.20 -8.51 -3.50
N LEU A 80 -9.52 -9.16 -4.45
CA LEU A 80 -10.12 -10.29 -5.15
C LEU A 80 -10.30 -11.51 -4.23
N PRO A 81 -11.39 -12.28 -4.43
CA PRO A 81 -11.61 -13.52 -3.70
C PRO A 81 -10.57 -14.60 -4.05
N GLY A 82 -10.45 -15.59 -3.18
CA GLY A 82 -9.54 -16.73 -3.33
C GLY A 82 -8.15 -16.54 -2.74
N HIS A 83 -7.33 -17.60 -2.81
CA HIS A 83 -5.95 -17.60 -2.32
C HIS A 83 -5.02 -16.97 -3.36
N ARG A 84 -4.85 -15.65 -3.25
CA ARG A 84 -3.99 -14.86 -4.13
C ARG A 84 -2.59 -14.74 -3.55
N VAL A 85 -1.61 -14.65 -4.43
CA VAL A 85 -0.22 -14.37 -4.10
C VAL A 85 0.23 -13.15 -4.89
N VAL A 86 1.09 -12.34 -4.28
CA VAL A 86 1.74 -11.24 -4.99
C VAL A 86 2.58 -11.78 -6.15
N ASP A 87 2.56 -11.08 -7.28
CA ASP A 87 3.35 -11.44 -8.46
C ASP A 87 4.86 -11.26 -8.21
N GLU A 88 5.65 -11.99 -8.99
CA GLU A 88 7.10 -12.00 -8.85
C GLU A 88 7.74 -10.66 -9.24
N GLU A 89 7.12 -9.89 -10.13
CA GLU A 89 7.64 -8.57 -10.50
C GLU A 89 7.57 -7.58 -9.32
N ALA A 90 6.41 -7.49 -8.67
CA ALA A 90 6.25 -6.68 -7.46
C ALA A 90 7.21 -7.11 -6.34
N LYS A 91 7.39 -8.43 -6.13
CA LYS A 91 8.39 -8.96 -5.18
C LYS A 91 9.79 -8.50 -5.54
N ASN A 92 10.19 -8.62 -6.80
CA ASN A 92 11.52 -8.25 -7.26
C ASN A 92 11.79 -6.74 -7.08
N ILE A 93 10.79 -5.90 -7.35
CA ILE A 93 10.88 -4.44 -7.14
C ILE A 93 11.11 -4.13 -5.66
N VAL A 94 10.24 -4.63 -4.77
CA VAL A 94 10.30 -4.28 -3.34
C VAL A 94 11.50 -4.91 -2.66
N ASN A 95 11.86 -6.16 -2.98
CA ASN A 95 13.05 -6.82 -2.44
C ASN A 95 14.33 -6.06 -2.82
N SER A 96 14.44 -5.65 -4.08
CA SER A 96 15.58 -4.85 -4.56
C SER A 96 15.61 -3.47 -3.92
N ALA A 97 14.46 -2.83 -3.74
CA ALA A 97 14.36 -1.54 -3.06
C ALA A 97 14.80 -1.62 -1.59
N ILE A 98 14.35 -2.64 -0.86
CA ILE A 98 14.77 -2.88 0.53
C ILE A 98 16.27 -3.16 0.61
N LYS A 99 16.83 -3.90 -0.37
CA LYS A 99 18.28 -4.11 -0.45
C LYS A 99 19.04 -2.79 -0.61
N ILE A 100 18.58 -1.89 -1.48
CA ILE A 100 19.18 -0.55 -1.66
C ILE A 100 19.04 0.28 -0.38
N TYR A 101 17.86 0.26 0.26
CA TYR A 101 17.61 0.93 1.53
C TYR A 101 18.52 0.44 2.66
N ASN A 102 18.67 -0.89 2.81
CA ASN A 102 19.54 -1.48 3.82
C ASN A 102 21.00 -1.07 3.64
N SER A 103 21.49 -1.02 2.39
CA SER A 103 22.84 -0.49 2.09
C SER A 103 22.96 0.98 2.48
N HIS A 104 21.93 1.79 2.23
CA HIS A 104 21.93 3.22 2.59
C HIS A 104 22.04 3.45 4.10
N ILE A 105 21.35 2.64 4.92
CA ILE A 105 21.40 2.76 6.38
C ILE A 105 22.56 1.99 7.02
N GLY A 106 23.48 1.41 6.23
CA GLY A 106 24.64 0.67 6.74
C GLY A 106 24.28 -0.61 7.51
N ARG A 107 23.13 -1.23 7.25
CA ARG A 107 22.69 -2.43 7.98
C ARG A 107 23.61 -3.62 7.68
N ALA A 108 24.14 -4.24 8.73
CA ALA A 108 24.91 -5.48 8.65
C ALA A 108 24.01 -6.71 8.46
N GLY A 109 24.44 -7.64 7.62
CA GLY A 109 23.73 -8.89 7.34
C GLY A 109 22.65 -8.76 6.26
N ARG A 110 22.40 -9.87 5.56
CA ARG A 110 21.34 -9.98 4.56
C ARG A 110 20.24 -10.87 5.13
N LYS A 111 19.08 -10.31 5.43
CA LYS A 111 17.88 -11.08 5.73
C LYS A 111 17.01 -11.16 4.48
N ALA A 112 16.29 -12.26 4.33
CA ALA A 112 15.24 -12.34 3.35
C ALA A 112 14.09 -11.42 3.79
N VAL A 113 13.51 -10.69 2.84
CA VAL A 113 12.31 -9.88 3.09
C VAL A 113 11.16 -10.82 3.44
N ILE A 114 10.47 -10.51 4.53
CA ILE A 114 9.32 -11.28 5.01
C ILE A 114 8.08 -10.76 4.30
N TRP A 115 7.40 -11.64 3.55
CA TRP A 115 6.13 -11.33 2.90
C TRP A 115 4.98 -11.93 3.69
N LYS A 116 3.98 -11.12 4.02
CA LYS A 116 2.78 -11.53 4.77
C LYS A 116 1.52 -11.21 3.97
N THR A 117 0.75 -12.22 3.65
CA THR A 117 -0.60 -12.04 3.10
C THR A 117 -1.57 -11.80 4.25
N LEU A 118 -2.31 -10.68 4.22
CA LEU A 118 -3.37 -10.40 5.18
C LEU A 118 -4.68 -11.01 4.67
N SER A 119 -4.92 -12.28 5.01
CA SER A 119 -6.03 -13.05 4.42
C SER A 119 -7.42 -12.59 4.89
N GLY A 120 -7.52 -11.89 6.02
CA GLY A 120 -8.73 -11.22 6.46
C GLY A 120 -8.92 -9.86 5.80
N THR A 121 -8.52 -9.70 4.54
CA THR A 121 -8.78 -8.49 3.75
C THR A 121 -10.19 -8.59 3.14
N PRO A 122 -11.06 -7.56 3.26
CA PRO A 122 -12.36 -7.51 2.62
C PRO A 122 -12.31 -7.83 1.14
N LYS A 123 -13.25 -8.69 0.70
CA LYS A 123 -13.30 -9.16 -0.68
C LYS A 123 -14.33 -8.39 -1.48
N GLN A 124 -13.99 -8.00 -2.70
CA GLN A 124 -14.93 -7.37 -3.61
C GLN A 124 -15.93 -8.40 -4.17
N PRO A 125 -17.21 -8.02 -4.35
CA PRO A 125 -18.22 -8.92 -4.89
C PRO A 125 -18.05 -9.13 -6.41
N SER A 126 -17.49 -8.13 -7.11
CA SER A 126 -17.31 -8.15 -8.57
C SER A 126 -15.82 -8.16 -8.96
N SER A 127 -15.48 -7.93 -10.24
CA SER A 127 -14.08 -7.84 -10.72
C SER A 127 -13.58 -6.41 -10.97
N VAL A 128 -14.41 -5.38 -10.76
CA VAL A 128 -14.13 -4.01 -11.27
C VAL A 128 -13.82 -2.97 -10.19
N GLU A 129 -14.03 -3.30 -8.92
CA GLU A 129 -14.02 -2.35 -7.81
C GLU A 129 -12.68 -2.27 -7.07
N CYS A 130 -11.66 -3.00 -7.54
CA CYS A 130 -10.39 -3.19 -6.85
C CYS A 130 -9.70 -1.87 -6.48
N GLY A 131 -9.81 -0.84 -7.34
CA GLY A 131 -9.28 0.49 -7.06
C GLY A 131 -9.95 1.14 -5.85
N TYR A 132 -11.27 1.07 -5.74
CA TYR A 132 -12.01 1.63 -4.60
C TYR A 132 -11.74 0.85 -3.32
N TYR A 133 -11.61 -0.48 -3.40
CA TYR A 133 -11.21 -1.29 -2.25
C TYR A 133 -9.80 -0.93 -1.76
N VAL A 134 -8.82 -0.77 -2.66
CA VAL A 134 -7.47 -0.33 -2.29
C VAL A 134 -7.51 1.04 -1.61
N MET A 135 -8.29 1.98 -2.15
CA MET A 135 -8.48 3.29 -1.52
C MET A 135 -9.14 3.17 -0.14
N ARG A 136 -10.12 2.27 0.01
CA ARG A 136 -10.78 2.00 1.28
C ARG A 136 -9.83 1.39 2.31
N PHE A 137 -8.99 0.43 1.93
CA PHE A 137 -7.95 -0.13 2.81
C PHE A 137 -7.02 0.97 3.31
N MET A 138 -6.53 1.83 2.41
CA MET A 138 -5.66 2.93 2.79
C MET A 138 -6.35 3.88 3.77
N ARG A 139 -7.64 4.18 3.55
CA ARG A 139 -8.45 5.03 4.44
C ARG A 139 -8.60 4.40 5.82
N ASP A 140 -9.07 3.15 5.91
CA ASP A 140 -9.28 2.47 7.19
C ASP A 140 -7.99 2.41 8.02
N ILE A 141 -6.85 2.15 7.37
CA ILE A 141 -5.54 2.11 8.05
C ILE A 141 -5.11 3.49 8.56
N ILE A 142 -5.33 4.55 7.78
CA ILE A 142 -4.97 5.93 8.18
C ILE A 142 -5.86 6.44 9.31
N MET A 143 -7.15 6.05 9.29
CA MET A 143 -8.12 6.46 10.30
C MET A 143 -7.94 5.72 11.64
N ASP A 144 -7.13 4.65 11.69
CA ASP A 144 -6.67 4.01 12.94
C ASP A 144 -5.28 4.53 13.34
N PRO A 145 -5.16 5.42 14.36
CA PRO A 145 -3.89 5.98 14.78
C PRO A 145 -2.90 4.93 15.32
N SER A 146 -3.38 3.77 15.74
CA SER A 146 -2.52 2.69 16.23
C SER A 146 -1.81 1.95 15.09
N LEU A 147 -2.29 2.11 13.85
CA LEU A 147 -1.83 1.37 12.67
C LEU A 147 -1.85 -0.15 12.90
N ALA A 148 -2.85 -0.66 13.62
CA ALA A 148 -2.99 -2.07 13.98
C ALA A 148 -3.57 -2.93 12.83
N PHE A 149 -3.34 -2.52 11.58
CA PHE A 149 -3.88 -3.16 10.38
C PHE A 149 -3.53 -4.65 10.25
N GLU A 150 -2.41 -5.09 10.84
CA GLU A 150 -2.02 -6.50 10.90
C GLU A 150 -3.05 -7.34 11.65
N ASN A 151 -3.59 -6.80 12.74
CA ASN A 151 -4.64 -7.45 13.52
C ASN A 151 -5.99 -7.30 12.81
N THR A 152 -6.32 -6.09 12.32
CA THR A 152 -7.58 -5.82 11.63
C THR A 152 -7.80 -6.76 10.44
N TYR A 153 -6.77 -6.97 9.62
CA TYR A 153 -6.84 -7.83 8.44
C TYR A 153 -6.24 -9.23 8.67
N ALA A 154 -6.09 -9.64 9.94
CA ALA A 154 -5.71 -11.01 10.27
C ALA A 154 -6.81 -12.00 9.82
N LYS A 155 -6.40 -13.24 9.54
CA LYS A 155 -7.32 -14.32 9.15
C LYS A 155 -8.47 -14.44 10.16
N GLY A 156 -9.70 -14.49 9.68
CA GLY A 156 -10.90 -14.64 10.53
C GLY A 156 -11.45 -13.35 11.15
N ASN A 157 -10.76 -12.20 11.02
CA ASN A 157 -11.25 -10.95 11.62
C ASN A 157 -12.16 -10.14 10.67
N GLN A 158 -11.83 -10.05 9.37
CA GLN A 158 -12.52 -9.15 8.44
C GLN A 158 -12.56 -9.68 6.99
N GLU A 159 -13.29 -10.77 6.74
CA GLU A 159 -13.38 -11.37 5.39
C GLU A 159 -14.57 -10.88 4.56
N ALA A 160 -15.57 -10.29 5.22
CA ALA A 160 -16.76 -9.77 4.56
C ALA A 160 -16.42 -8.62 3.60
N SER A 161 -17.13 -8.57 2.48
CA SER A 161 -17.13 -7.41 1.58
C SER A 161 -17.50 -6.15 2.35
N TYR A 162 -16.93 -5.01 1.94
CA TYR A 162 -17.42 -3.74 2.44
C TYR A 162 -18.88 -3.54 2.03
N PRO A 163 -19.72 -2.94 2.89
CA PRO A 163 -21.04 -2.51 2.49
C PRO A 163 -20.92 -1.41 1.42
N GLN A 164 -21.91 -1.28 0.55
CA GLN A 164 -21.86 -0.35 -0.59
C GLN A 164 -21.63 1.10 -0.13
N GLU A 165 -22.22 1.47 1.00
CA GLU A 165 -22.09 2.81 1.60
C GLU A 165 -20.64 3.14 1.94
N ALA A 166 -19.86 2.16 2.40
CA ALA A 166 -18.45 2.33 2.70
C ALA A 166 -17.59 2.54 1.44
N ILE A 167 -18.01 1.97 0.30
CA ILE A 167 -17.39 2.18 -1.00
C ILE A 167 -17.81 3.54 -1.57
N ASP A 168 -19.09 3.90 -1.45
CA ASP A 168 -19.61 5.18 -1.93
C ASP A 168 -19.01 6.37 -1.18
N GLU A 169 -18.71 6.22 0.12
CA GLU A 169 -17.94 7.21 0.90
C GLU A 169 -16.61 7.56 0.19
N VAL A 170 -15.83 6.53 -0.18
CA VAL A 170 -14.55 6.72 -0.86
C VAL A 170 -14.72 7.31 -2.26
N ARG A 171 -15.79 6.92 -2.98
CA ARG A 171 -16.11 7.45 -4.32
C ARG A 171 -16.44 8.94 -4.26
N ASN A 172 -17.26 9.34 -3.29
CA ASN A 172 -17.68 10.71 -3.10
C ASN A 172 -16.52 11.59 -2.64
N GLU A 173 -15.75 11.16 -1.64
CA GLU A 173 -14.53 11.87 -1.19
C GLU A 173 -13.55 12.10 -2.34
N TRP A 174 -13.37 11.10 -3.21
CA TRP A 174 -12.52 11.22 -4.39
C TRP A 174 -13.09 12.20 -5.41
N ALA A 175 -14.38 12.08 -5.74
CA ALA A 175 -15.04 12.95 -6.71
C ALA A 175 -15.00 14.41 -6.28
N GLU A 176 -15.28 14.70 -5.01
CA GLU A 176 -15.20 16.05 -4.43
C GLU A 176 -13.77 16.60 -4.50
N THR A 177 -12.78 15.78 -4.14
CA THR A 177 -11.36 16.17 -4.23
C THR A 177 -10.99 16.52 -5.66
N VAL A 178 -11.36 15.70 -6.65
CA VAL A 178 -11.04 15.95 -8.06
C VAL A 178 -11.76 17.19 -8.58
N PHE A 179 -13.01 17.39 -8.20
CA PHE A 179 -13.80 18.55 -8.60
C PHE A 179 -13.17 19.88 -8.18
N GLN A 180 -12.48 19.92 -7.04
CA GLN A 180 -11.73 21.10 -6.60
C GLN A 180 -10.55 21.47 -7.52
N PHE A 181 -10.06 20.55 -8.36
CA PHE A 181 -8.92 20.79 -9.26
C PHE A 181 -9.30 21.03 -10.71
N ILE A 182 -10.58 20.82 -11.08
CA ILE A 182 -11.07 21.02 -12.46
C ILE A 182 -11.80 22.36 -12.60
N LYS A 183 -12.02 23.08 -11.51
CA LYS A 183 -12.43 24.50 -11.51
C LYS A 183 -11.21 25.42 -11.62
#